data_AF-A0A2E5PHE4-F1
#
_entry.id   AF-A0A2E5PHE4-F1
#
_cell.length_a   1.000
_cell.length_b   1.000
_cell.length_c   1.000
_cell.angle_alpha   90.00
_cell.angle_beta   90.00
_cell.angle_gamma   90.00
#
_symmetry.space_group_name_H-M   'P 1'
#
loop_
_entity.id
_entity.type
_entity.pdbx_description
1 polymer ?
#
loop_
_entity_poly.entity_id
_entity_poly.type
_entity_poly.pdbx_seq_one_letter_code
_entity_poly.pdbx_strand_id
1 'polypeptide(L)' 'MMEGIGRWLRDIVNIALIVIALGVVLQILFPQALVFISADVTGNLIGLIEKFSGAGLVGLIAAAIVYAVIQQK' A
#
# COMPACT_ATOMS: atom_id res chain seq x y z
N MET A 1 14.70 28.17 -7.03
CA MET A 1 14.11 28.00 -5.67
C MET A 1 13.15 26.80 -5.61
N MET A 2 12.19 26.67 -6.54
CA MET A 2 11.27 25.50 -6.60
C MET A 2 11.98 24.15 -6.77
N GLU A 3 13.06 24.11 -7.56
CA GLU A 3 13.86 22.89 -7.77
C GLU A 3 14.54 22.39 -6.48
N GLY A 4 14.92 23.29 -5.57
CA GLY A 4 15.52 22.93 -4.28
C GLY A 4 14.51 22.28 -3.34
N ILE A 5 13.29 22.82 -3.29
CA ILE A 5 12.20 22.29 -2.46
C ILE A 5 11.76 20.91 -2.97
N GLY A 6 11.61 20.75 -4.29
CA GLY A 6 11.24 19.46 -4.89
C GLY A 6 12.29 18.36 -4.63
N ARG A 7 13.58 18.71 -4.67
CA ARG A 7 14.66 17.77 -4.34
C ARG A 7 14.64 17.38 -2.85
N TRP A 8 14.52 18.34 -1.96
CA TRP A 8 14.45 18.10 -0.51
C TRP A 8 13.26 17.22 -0.10
N LEU A 9 12.07 17.47 -0.67
CA LEU A 9 10.89 16.63 -0.42
C LEU A 9 11.11 15.20 -0.89
N ARG A 10 11.74 15.00 -2.05
CA ARG A 10 12.06 13.67 -2.55
C ARG A 10 13.01 12.92 -1.61
N ASP A 11 14.01 13.61 -1.09
CA ASP A 11 14.97 13.00 -0.17
C ASP A 11 14.29 12.57 1.15
N ILE A 12 13.37 13.38 1.68
CA ILE A 12 12.56 13.02 2.84
C ILE A 12 11.68 11.80 2.56
N VAL A 13 10.99 11.79 1.43
CA VAL A 13 10.15 10.65 1.03
C VAL A 13 10.99 9.38 0.91
N ASN A 14 12.17 9.45 0.31
CA ASN A 14 13.08 8.31 0.21
C ASN A 14 13.48 7.79 1.60
N ILE A 15 13.83 8.68 2.53
CA ILE A 15 14.16 8.29 3.92
C ILE A 15 12.95 7.62 4.59
N ALA A 16 11.75 8.21 4.45
CA ALA A 16 10.53 7.64 5.02
C ALA A 16 10.23 6.24 4.46
N LEU A 17 10.40 6.04 3.15
CA LEU A 17 10.23 4.74 2.50
C LEU A 17 11.21 3.69 3.02
N ILE A 18 12.48 4.06 3.24
CA ILE A 18 13.47 3.15 3.83
C ILE A 18 13.08 2.76 5.25
N VAL A 19 12.59 3.71 6.05
CA VAL A 19 12.12 3.45 7.42
C VAL A 19 10.91 2.51 7.42
N ILE A 20 9.95 2.73 6.51
CA ILE A 20 8.80 1.83 6.33
C ILE A 20 9.28 0.42 5.96
N ALA A 21 10.16 0.30 4.96
CA ALA A 21 10.69 -0.99 4.51
C ALA A 21 11.40 -1.75 5.64
N LEU A 22 12.21 -1.04 6.44
CA LEU A 22 12.84 -1.60 7.62
C LEU A 22 11.79 -2.08 8.65
N GLY A 23 10.78 -1.26 8.92
CA GLY A 23 9.69 -1.60 9.85
C GLY A 23 8.93 -2.86 9.44
N VAL A 24 8.66 -3.02 8.14
CA VAL A 24 8.01 -4.22 7.58
C VAL A 24 8.88 -5.45 7.77
N VAL A 25 10.16 -5.40 7.38
CA VAL A 25 11.07 -6.54 7.50
C VAL A 25 11.22 -6.96 8.96
N LEU A 26 11.39 -5.99 9.88
CA LEU A 26 11.51 -6.27 11.31
C LEU A 26 10.24 -6.90 11.88
N GLN A 27 9.06 -6.42 11.53
CA GLN A 27 7.79 -6.99 11.99
C GLN A 27 7.51 -8.38 11.41
N ILE A 28 7.89 -8.64 10.16
CA ILE A 28 7.74 -9.98 9.56
C ILE A 28 8.62 -11.00 10.29
N LEU A 29 9.88 -10.65 10.58
CA LEU A 29 10.81 -11.53 11.29
C LEU A 29 10.48 -11.66 12.78
N PHE A 30 10.01 -10.58 13.38
CA PHE A 30 9.69 -10.48 14.80
C PHE A 30 8.37 -9.69 14.97
N PRO A 31 7.21 -10.37 15.05
CA PRO A 31 5.90 -9.72 15.06
C PRO A 31 5.68 -8.67 16.15
N GLN A 32 6.43 -8.72 17.24
CA GLN A 32 6.34 -7.75 18.35
C GLN A 32 7.47 -6.71 18.34
N ALA A 33 8.28 -6.65 17.28
CA ALA A 33 9.46 -5.77 17.21
C ALA A 33 9.17 -4.30 17.47
N LEU A 34 8.02 -3.78 17.01
CA LEU A 34 7.69 -2.35 17.10
C LEU A 34 6.61 -2.04 18.15
N VAL A 35 6.31 -2.98 19.05
CA VAL A 35 5.29 -2.80 20.10
C VAL A 35 5.63 -1.65 21.05
N PHE A 36 6.92 -1.39 21.27
CA PHE A 36 7.40 -0.32 22.15
C PHE A 36 7.04 1.10 21.67
N ILE A 37 6.75 1.27 20.36
CA ILE A 37 6.24 2.51 19.77
C ILE A 37 4.78 2.40 19.32
N SER A 38 4.09 1.32 19.72
CA SER A 38 2.71 1.02 19.32
C SER A 38 2.47 1.11 17.81
N ALA A 39 3.47 0.71 17.02
CA ALA A 39 3.40 0.80 15.55
C ALA A 39 3.09 -0.55 14.92
N ASP A 40 2.17 -0.57 13.95
CA ASP A 40 1.85 -1.72 13.11
C ASP A 40 2.06 -1.39 11.62
N VAL A 41 3.31 -1.42 11.16
CA VAL A 41 3.65 -1.01 9.78
C VAL A 41 3.14 -2.03 8.76
N THR A 42 3.32 -3.32 9.04
CA THR A 42 2.93 -4.41 8.13
C THR A 42 1.42 -4.52 8.03
N GLY A 43 0.69 -4.47 9.15
CA GLY A 43 -0.77 -4.50 9.16
C GLY A 43 -1.37 -3.29 8.44
N ASN A 44 -0.82 -2.09 8.65
CA ASN A 44 -1.25 -0.89 7.92
C ASN A 44 -1.05 -1.00 6.40
N LEU A 45 0.08 -1.58 5.94
CA LEU A 45 0.31 -1.81 4.51
C LEU A 45 -0.64 -2.86 3.93
N ILE A 46 -0.85 -3.97 4.63
CA ILE A 46 -1.80 -5.00 4.20
C ILE A 46 -3.21 -4.41 4.10
N GLY A 47 -3.66 -3.66 5.10
CA GLY A 47 -4.98 -3.01 5.06
C GLY A 47 -5.13 -1.99 3.92
N LEU A 48 -4.06 -1.30 3.52
CA LEU A 48 -4.05 -0.46 2.32
C LEU A 48 -4.18 -1.29 1.04
N ILE A 49 -3.41 -2.38 0.92
CA ILE A 49 -3.47 -3.29 -0.24
C ILE A 49 -4.85 -3.93 -0.35
N GLU A 50 -5.46 -4.36 0.75
CA GLU A 50 -6.79 -4.94 0.77
C GLU A 50 -7.86 -3.97 0.26
N LYS A 51 -7.75 -2.68 0.60
CA LYS A 51 -8.64 -1.63 0.06
C LYS A 51 -8.51 -1.49 -1.45
N PHE A 52 -7.29 -1.57 -2.00
CA PHE A 52 -7.06 -1.55 -3.44
C PHE A 52 -7.48 -2.88 -4.11
N SER A 53 -7.30 -4.01 -3.44
CA SER A 53 -7.71 -5.34 -3.91
C SER A 53 -9.23 -5.48 -4.00
N GLY A 54 -9.96 -4.98 -2.99
CA GLY A 54 -11.42 -4.87 -3.04
C GLY A 54 -11.90 -4.05 -4.24
N ALA A 55 -11.22 -2.95 -4.57
CA ALA A 55 -11.50 -2.16 -5.77
C ALA A 55 -11.18 -2.91 -7.08
N GLY A 56 -10.11 -3.73 -7.10
CA GLY A 56 -9.78 -4.59 -8.24
C GLY A 56 -10.82 -5.69 -8.48
N LEU A 57 -11.33 -6.30 -7.41
CA LEU A 57 -12.43 -7.27 -7.48
C LEU A 57 -13.71 -6.61 -8.03
N VAL A 58 -14.02 -5.39 -7.61
CA VAL A 58 -15.14 -4.60 -8.16
C VAL A 58 -14.98 -4.38 -9.67
N GLY A 59 -13.77 -4.09 -10.14
CA GLY A 59 -13.47 -3.97 -11.57
C GLY A 59 -13.67 -5.27 -12.35
N LEU A 60 -13.23 -6.41 -11.80
CA LEU A 60 -13.44 -7.72 -12.39
C LEU A 60 -14.93 -8.10 -12.44
N ILE A 61 -15.68 -7.81 -11.38
CA ILE A 61 -17.14 -8.02 -11.34
C ILE A 61 -17.83 -7.16 -12.42
N ALA A 62 -17.46 -5.89 -12.55
CA ALA A 62 -18.01 -5.01 -13.58
C ALA A 62 -17.73 -5.55 -15.00
N ALA A 63 -16.52 -6.02 -15.28
CA ALA A 63 -16.17 -6.63 -16.57
C ALA A 63 -16.98 -7.91 -16.84
N ALA A 64 -17.17 -8.76 -15.82
CA ALA A 64 -17.96 -9.99 -15.92
C ALA A 64 -19.44 -9.71 -16.24
N ILE A 65 -20.02 -8.67 -15.61
CA ILE A 65 -21.39 -8.23 -15.91
C ILE A 65 -21.51 -7.77 -17.36
N VAL A 66 -20.59 -6.94 -17.85
CA VAL A 66 -20.57 -6.47 -19.25
C VAL A 66 -20.48 -7.66 -20.21
N TYR A 67 -19.59 -8.61 -19.94
CA TYR A 67 -19.44 -9.82 -20.74
C TYR A 67 -20.74 -10.65 -20.77
N ALA A 68 -21.40 -10.83 -19.63
CA ALA A 68 -22.66 -11.58 -19.54
C ALA A 68 -23.78 -10.92 -20.35
N VAL A 69 -23.87 -9.59 -20.34
CA VAL A 69 -24.85 -8.84 -21.14
C VAL A 69 -24.59 -8.99 -22.65
N ILE A 70 -23.34 -8.95 -23.07
CA ILE A 70 -22.97 -9.14 -24.49
C ILE A 70 -23.32 -10.55 -24.98
N GLN A 71 -23.17 -11.57 -24.13
CA GLN A 71 -23.47 -12.97 -24.47
C GLN A 71 -24.98 -13.30 -24.46
N GLN A 72 -25.86 -12.41 -23.97
CA GLN A 72 -27.31 -12.61 -24.06
C GLN A 72 -27.90 -12.27 -25.45
N LYS A 73 -27.17 -12.59 -26.52
CA LYS A 73 -27.69 -12.68 -27.89
C LYS A 73 -27.86 -14.14 -28.29
#